data_AF-A0A934KJ01-F1
#
_entry.id   AF-A0A934KJ01-F1
#
_cell.length_a   1.000
_cell.length_b   1.000
_cell.length_c   1.000
_cell.angle_alpha   90.00
_cell.angle_beta   90.00
_cell.angle_gamma   90.00
#
_symmetry.space_group_name_H-M   'P 1'
#
loop_
_entity.id
_entity.type
_entity.pdbx_description
1 polymer ?
#
loop_
_entity_poly.entity_id
_entity_poly.type
_entity_poly.pdbx_seq_one_letter_code
_entity_poly.pdbx_strand_id
1 'polypeptide(L)'
;MDFRDYLKERCRERGISLHRLALLCDLNQIYFYQAVNKNKENPPPWVLRRAAPHLGVSYVDLMLAAGYLRDDDLVEWRRSSAALAG
;
A
#
# COMPACT_ATOMS: atom_id res chain seq x y z
N MET A 1 8.32 11.95 -2.53
CA MET A 1 8.71 10.73 -1.81
C MET A 1 8.36 9.54 -2.68
N ASP A 2 9.25 8.56 -2.86
CA ASP A 2 8.90 7.34 -3.57
C ASP A 2 8.08 6.40 -2.66
N PHE A 3 7.41 5.40 -3.25
CA PHE A 3 6.57 4.48 -2.47
C PHE A 3 7.37 3.63 -1.48
N ARG A 4 8.63 3.33 -1.79
CA ARG A 4 9.50 2.55 -0.92
C ARG A 4 9.84 3.34 0.34
N ASP A 5 10.12 4.62 0.22
CA ASP A 5 10.40 5.50 1.35
C ASP A 5 9.16 5.64 2.24
N TYR A 6 7.97 5.77 1.65
CA TYR A 6 6.71 5.72 2.39
C TYR A 6 6.59 4.41 3.19
N LEU A 7 6.89 3.25 2.59
CA LEU A 7 6.88 1.97 3.32
C LEU A 7 7.92 1.92 4.45
N LYS A 8 9.12 2.48 4.26
CA LYS A 8 10.13 2.54 5.33
C LYS A 8 9.64 3.38 6.51
N GLU A 9 8.98 4.50 6.23
CA GLU A 9 8.41 5.35 7.26
C GLU A 9 7.32 4.63 8.05
N ARG A 10 6.37 3.97 7.37
CA ARG A 10 5.35 3.15 8.05
C ARG A 10 5.96 2.00 8.85
N CYS A 11 6.99 1.34 8.33
CA CYS A 11 7.75 0.32 9.06
C CYS A 11 8.37 0.90 10.34
N ARG A 12 8.99 2.09 10.27
CA ARG A 12 9.59 2.79 11.41
C ARG A 12 8.54 3.12 12.48
N GLU A 13 7.38 3.65 12.08
CA GLU A 13 6.26 3.93 13.00
C GLU A 13 5.76 2.68 13.73
N ARG A 14 5.90 1.52 13.11
CA ARG A 14 5.50 0.21 13.66
C ARG A 14 6.63 -0.54 14.37
N GLY A 15 7.85 0.01 14.40
CA GLY A 15 9.01 -0.65 14.99
C GLY A 15 9.46 -1.92 14.26
N ILE A 16 9.16 -2.04 12.96
CA ILE A 16 9.58 -3.19 12.13
C ILE A 16 10.51 -2.74 10.99
N SER A 17 11.33 -3.66 10.48
CA SER A 17 12.12 -3.42 9.26
C SER A 17 11.33 -3.80 8.01
N LEU A 18 11.76 -3.31 6.83
CA LEU A 18 11.21 -3.78 5.55
C LEU A 18 11.38 -5.30 5.37
N HIS A 19 12.49 -5.86 5.86
CA HIS A 19 12.70 -7.30 5.86
C HIS A 19 11.66 -8.01 6.73
N ARG A 20 11.39 -7.50 7.94
CA ARG A 20 10.36 -8.06 8.82
C ARG A 20 8.97 -7.95 8.19
N LEU A 21 8.67 -6.86 7.50
CA LEU A 21 7.41 -6.71 6.75
C LEU A 21 7.26 -7.79 5.67
N ALA A 22 8.32 -8.10 4.91
CA ALA A 22 8.28 -9.18 3.91
C ALA A 22 7.92 -10.53 4.53
N LEU A 23 8.54 -10.87 5.67
CA LEU A 23 8.25 -12.10 6.42
C LEU A 23 6.79 -12.13 6.92
N LEU A 24 6.29 -11.00 7.45
CA LEU A 24 4.92 -10.89 7.93
C LEU A 24 3.90 -11.03 6.79
N CYS A 25 4.25 -10.56 5.59
CA CYS A 25 3.43 -10.73 4.38
C CYS A 25 3.51 -12.16 3.81
N ASP A 26 4.27 -13.07 4.41
CA ASP A 26 4.56 -14.40 3.90
C ASP A 26 5.12 -14.33 2.46
N LEU A 27 6.12 -13.47 2.27
CA LEU A 27 6.78 -13.25 0.99
C LEU A 27 8.28 -13.46 1.13
N ASN A 28 8.86 -14.10 0.11
CA ASN A 28 10.31 -14.14 0.02
C ASN A 28 10.87 -12.72 -0.16
N GLN A 29 12.05 -12.50 0.40
CA GLN A 29 12.66 -11.17 0.45
C GLN A 29 12.93 -10.58 -0.94
N ILE A 30 13.39 -11.40 -1.89
CA ILE A 30 13.75 -10.95 -3.24
C ILE A 30 12.51 -10.41 -3.95
N TYR A 31 11.43 -11.19 -3.97
CA TYR A 31 10.15 -10.82 -4.58
C TYR A 31 9.58 -9.56 -3.93
N PHE A 32 9.56 -9.49 -2.59
CA PHE A 32 9.05 -8.32 -1.89
C PHE A 32 9.82 -7.05 -2.27
N TYR A 33 11.16 -7.13 -2.29
CA TYR A 33 12.00 -5.98 -2.63
C TYR A 33 11.86 -5.57 -4.10
N GLN A 34 11.68 -6.53 -5.02
CA GLN A 34 11.37 -6.24 -6.42
C GLN A 34 10.01 -5.54 -6.55
N ALA A 35 8.99 -6.02 -5.84
CA ALA A 35 7.65 -5.44 -5.88
C ALA A 35 7.62 -4.00 -5.35
N VAL A 36 8.39 -3.68 -4.30
CA VAL A 36 8.37 -2.34 -3.69
C VAL A 36 9.41 -1.36 -4.25
N ASN A 37 10.44 -1.84 -4.96
CA ASN A 37 11.40 -0.96 -5.64
C ASN A 37 10.81 -0.46 -6.96
N LYS A 38 10.60 0.86 -7.02
CA LYS A 38 9.86 1.59 -8.04
C LYS A 38 10.54 1.70 -9.42
N ASN A 39 11.31 0.70 -9.85
CA ASN A 39 12.11 0.84 -11.07
C ASN A 39 11.28 0.72 -12.37
N LYS A 40 10.10 0.04 -12.37
CA LYS A 40 9.19 0.02 -13.54
C LYS A 40 7.69 -0.16 -13.21
N GLU A 41 7.32 -0.86 -12.13
CA GLU A 41 5.92 -1.17 -11.81
C GLU A 41 5.65 -1.00 -10.31
N ASN A 42 4.42 -0.61 -9.97
CA ASN A 42 3.96 -0.59 -8.59
C ASN A 42 3.80 -2.01 -8.04
N PRO A 43 3.97 -2.23 -6.73
CA PRO A 43 3.73 -3.54 -6.13
C PRO A 43 2.30 -4.00 -6.41
N PRO A 44 2.06 -5.26 -6.81
CA PRO A 44 0.72 -5.74 -7.12
C PRO A 44 -0.27 -5.47 -5.96
N PRO A 45 -1.54 -5.17 -6.25
CA PRO A 45 -2.51 -4.82 -5.21
C PRO A 45 -2.64 -5.85 -4.08
N TRP A 46 -2.46 -7.13 -4.37
CA TRP A 46 -2.49 -8.18 -3.35
C TRP A 46 -1.31 -8.10 -2.37
N VAL A 47 -0.14 -7.61 -2.79
CA VAL A 47 1.02 -7.35 -1.91
C VAL A 47 0.68 -6.22 -0.94
N LEU A 48 0.06 -5.15 -1.45
CA LEU A 48 -0.42 -4.03 -0.62
C LEU A 48 -1.44 -4.50 0.41
N ARG A 49 -2.38 -5.36 0.00
CA ARG A 49 -3.40 -5.92 0.90
C ARG A 49 -2.78 -6.72 2.06
N ARG A 50 -1.72 -7.48 1.82
CA ARG A 50 -1.00 -8.21 2.88
C ARG A 50 -0.21 -7.26 3.79
N ALA A 51 0.37 -6.19 3.26
CA ALA A 51 1.19 -5.26 4.03
C ALA A 51 0.36 -4.36 4.98
N ALA A 52 -0.84 -3.94 4.55
CA ALA A 52 -1.72 -3.03 5.28
C ALA A 52 -1.85 -3.31 6.80
N PRO A 53 -2.25 -4.52 7.25
CA PRO A 53 -2.44 -4.80 8.67
C PRO A 53 -1.14 -4.69 9.50
N HIS A 54 0.01 -4.99 8.90
CA HIS A 54 1.30 -4.89 9.59
C HIS A 54 1.80 -3.45 9.70
N LEU A 55 1.40 -2.61 8.75
CA LEU A 55 1.74 -1.19 8.69
C LEU A 55 0.77 -0.30 9.49
N GLY A 56 -0.37 -0.82 9.92
CA GLY A 56 -1.36 -0.03 10.67
C GLY A 56 -2.08 1.02 9.80
N VAL A 57 -2.15 0.78 8.48
CA VAL A 57 -2.85 1.64 7.52
C VAL A 57 -3.90 0.82 6.77
N SER A 58 -4.89 1.48 6.17
CA SER A 58 -5.85 0.76 5.35
C SER A 58 -5.23 0.31 4.03
N TYR A 59 -5.85 -0.70 3.40
CA TYR A 59 -5.49 -1.08 2.04
C TYR A 59 -5.66 0.07 1.04
N VAL A 60 -6.68 0.92 1.23
CA VAL A 60 -6.94 2.09 0.36
C VAL A 60 -5.81 3.12 0.48
N ASP A 61 -5.30 3.37 1.70
CA ASP A 61 -4.16 4.29 1.91
C ASP A 61 -2.92 3.82 1.15
N LEU A 62 -2.68 2.50 1.10
CA LEU A 62 -1.57 1.94 0.33
C LEU A 62 -1.79 2.05 -1.18
N MET A 63 -3.03 1.89 -1.64
CA MET A 63 -3.38 2.06 -3.05
C MET A 63 -3.17 3.50 -3.52
N LEU A 64 -3.53 4.49 -2.69
CA LEU A 64 -3.23 5.91 -2.93
C LEU A 64 -1.72 6.16 -2.94
N ALA A 65 -1.00 5.71 -1.91
CA ALA A 65 0.44 5.93 -1.79
C ALA A 65 1.24 5.26 -2.93
N ALA A 66 0.77 4.11 -3.43
CA ALA A 66 1.34 3.44 -4.59
C ALA A 66 0.94 4.11 -5.92
N GLY A 67 -0.11 4.94 -5.95
CA GLY A 67 -0.60 5.61 -7.14
C GLY A 67 -1.54 4.76 -8.01
N TYR A 68 -2.16 3.72 -7.43
CA TYR A 68 -3.25 2.98 -8.06
C TYR A 68 -4.58 3.73 -7.99
N LEU A 69 -4.75 4.56 -6.96
CA LEU A 69 -5.89 5.44 -6.78
C LEU A 69 -5.39 6.88 -6.65
N ARG A 70 -6.27 7.80 -6.99
CA ARG A 70 -6.16 9.24 -6.77
C ARG A 70 -7.28 9.67 -5.84
N ASP A 71 -7.09 10.80 -5.17
CA ASP A 71 -8.15 11.39 -4.33
C ASP A 71 -9.45 11.63 -5.12
N ASP A 72 -9.34 12.00 -6.41
CA ASP A 72 -10.49 12.18 -7.30
C ASP A 72 -11.31 10.88 -7.46
N ASP A 73 -10.66 9.71 -7.52
CA ASP A 73 -11.36 8.42 -7.62
C ASP A 73 -12.23 8.17 -6.37
N LEU A 74 -11.75 8.60 -5.20
CA LEU A 74 -12.49 8.47 -3.94
C LEU A 74 -13.66 9.46 -3.85
N VAL A 75 -13.45 10.68 -4.35
CA VAL A 75 -14.51 11.71 -4.43
C VAL A 75 -15.63 11.24 -5.36
N GLU A 76 -15.27 10.71 -6.53
CA GLU A 76 -16.23 10.15 -7.48
C GLU A 76 -17.01 8.99 -6.87
N TRP A 77 -16.33 8.02 -6.27
CA TRP A 77 -16.97 6.88 -5.60
C TRP A 77 -17.96 7.31 -4.52
N ARG A 78 -17.60 8.32 -3.71
CA ARG A 78 -18.48 8.84 -2.64
C ARG A 78 -19.74 9.50 -3.20
N ARG A 79 -19.62 10.25 -4.30
CA ARG A 79 -20.77 10.88 -4.98
C ARG A 79 -21.73 9.84 -5.55
N SER A 80 -21.20 8.83 -6.23
CA SER A 80 -21.99 7.73 -6.80
C SER A 80 -22.69 6.90 -5.73
N SER A 81 -22.01 6.66 -4.60
CA SER A 81 -22.59 5.89 -3.48
C SER A 81 -23.69 6.64 -2.74
N ALA A 82 -23.59 7.97 -2.63
CA ALA A 82 -24.63 8.81 -2.04
C ALA A 82 -25.90 8.88 -2.91
N ALA A 83 -25.75 8.85 -4.24
CA ALA A 83 -26.86 8.87 -5.19
C ALA A 83 -27.69 7.57 -5.21
N LEU A 84 -27.10 6.44 -4.76
CA LEU A 84 -27.79 5.14 -4.67
C LEU A 84 -28.56 4.94 -3.35
N ALA A 85 -28.33 5.81 -2.36
CA ALA A 85 -28.88 5.69 -1.02
C ALA A 85 -30.07 6.63 -0.74
N GLY A 86 -30.43 7.50 -1.69
CA GLY A 86 -31.56 8.43 -1.63
C GLY A 86 -32.59 8.15 -2.71
#